data_AF-A0A8C2WE38-F1
#
_entry.id   AF-A0A8C2WE38-F1
#
_cell.length_a   1.000
_cell.length_b   1.000
_cell.length_c   1.000
_cell.angle_alpha   90.00
_cell.angle_beta   90.00
_cell.angle_gamma   90.00
#
_symmetry.space_group_name_H-M   'P 1'
#
loop_
_entity.id
_entity.type
_entity.pdbx_description
1 polymer ?
#
loop_
_entity_poly.entity_id
_entity_poly.type
_entity_poly.pdbx_seq_one_letter_code
_entity_poly.pdbx_strand_id
1 'polypeptide(L)'
;MHLHTFCQVQSKKCIEEVLHFAFEENLFVMADEVYQDNVYALDCRFHSFKKVLYEMGPEYFNNVELASFHSTSKGYTGECGFRGGYMEVLNMDPQVEAQLVKLLSVRLCPPVPGQAAMDVIVNPPKVHEPSYAQFTKEKNSVLDVLAHKAMLTERILNSVPGIKCNPVQGAMYAFPQIFIPPRAIQEAQSRSLAPDMLYCLKLLEETGICVVPGSGFGQREGTFHFRMTILPSPEKLEVLLGQLKEFHLRFLEEYSQQEPQIPRTAHDQHRETSEQPA
;
A
#
# COMPACT_ATOMS: atom_id res chain seq x y z
N MET A 1 -14.02 -0.88 6.25
CA MET A 1 -12.94 -0.09 5.63
C MET A 1 -12.77 -0.57 4.20
N HIS A 2 -13.27 0.17 3.21
CA HIS A 2 -13.18 -0.23 1.79
C HIS A 2 -11.79 0.14 1.24
N LEU A 3 -10.99 -0.86 0.92
CA LEU A 3 -9.60 -0.73 0.49
C LEU A 3 -9.43 -0.32 -0.98
N HIS A 4 -10.10 0.75 -1.37
CA HIS A 4 -9.89 1.37 -2.68
C HIS A 4 -8.68 2.29 -2.73
N THR A 5 -8.01 2.58 -1.60
CA THR A 5 -7.04 3.69 -1.49
C THR A 5 -5.56 3.29 -1.42
N PHE A 6 -5.20 2.02 -1.61
CA PHE A 6 -3.80 1.62 -1.61
C PHE A 6 -3.04 2.30 -2.77
N CYS A 7 -1.96 3.02 -2.43
CA CYS A 7 -1.05 3.71 -3.36
C CYS A 7 -1.71 4.85 -4.17
N GLN A 8 -2.79 5.43 -3.62
CA GLN A 8 -3.47 6.60 -4.17
C GLN A 8 -3.00 7.90 -3.52
N VAL A 9 -3.11 9.00 -4.26
CA VAL A 9 -2.87 10.36 -3.78
C VAL A 9 -4.22 11.03 -3.58
N GLN A 10 -4.53 11.38 -2.33
CA GLN A 10 -5.83 11.95 -2.00
C GLN A 10 -5.98 13.36 -2.58
N SER A 11 -7.16 13.63 -3.14
CA SER A 11 -7.48 14.97 -3.65
C SER A 11 -7.64 15.94 -2.49
N LYS A 12 -7.42 17.24 -2.76
CA LYS A 12 -7.62 18.29 -1.75
C LYS A 12 -9.02 18.23 -1.13
N LYS A 13 -10.05 18.07 -1.97
CA LYS A 13 -11.45 17.99 -1.53
C LYS A 13 -11.70 16.80 -0.60
N CYS A 14 -11.12 15.64 -0.89
CA CYS A 14 -11.20 14.48 -0.01
C CYS A 14 -10.57 14.76 1.36
N ILE A 15 -9.41 15.42 1.38
CA ILE A 15 -8.75 15.82 2.64
C ILE A 15 -9.61 16.82 3.42
N GLU A 16 -10.24 17.79 2.75
CA GLU A 16 -11.18 18.73 3.37
C GLU A 16 -12.37 17.99 4.00
N GLU A 17 -12.97 17.03 3.29
CA GLU A 17 -14.08 16.20 3.80
C GLU A 17 -13.66 15.35 5.01
N VAL A 18 -12.45 14.78 5.00
CA VAL A 18 -11.92 14.01 6.13
C VAL A 18 -11.65 14.90 7.34
N LEU A 19 -11.07 16.09 7.14
CA LEU A 19 -10.81 17.05 8.21
C LEU A 19 -12.12 17.59 8.81
N HIS A 20 -13.13 17.83 7.96
CA HIS A 20 -14.45 18.24 8.41
C HIS A 20 -15.12 17.14 9.25
N PHE A 21 -15.08 15.88 8.79
CA PHE A 21 -15.55 14.75 9.57
C PHE A 21 -14.81 14.61 10.91
N ALA A 22 -13.50 14.75 10.92
CA ALA A 22 -12.70 14.68 12.15
C ALA A 22 -13.05 15.82 13.12
N PHE A 23 -13.35 17.00 12.61
CA PHE A 23 -13.84 18.13 13.40
C PHE A 23 -15.20 17.84 14.03
N GLU A 24 -16.19 17.37 13.25
CA GLU A 24 -17.53 17.06 13.74
C GLU A 24 -17.54 15.95 14.81
N GLU A 25 -16.70 14.94 14.61
CA GLU A 25 -16.64 13.75 15.48
C GLU A 25 -15.58 13.86 16.60
N ASN A 26 -14.92 15.00 16.75
CA ASN A 26 -13.84 15.24 17.72
C ASN A 26 -12.73 14.16 17.66
N LEU A 27 -12.24 13.88 16.46
CA LEU A 27 -11.22 12.87 16.20
C LEU A 27 -9.83 13.50 16.05
N PHE A 28 -8.85 12.91 16.73
CA PHE A 28 -7.44 13.22 16.52
C PHE A 28 -6.99 12.67 15.15
N VAL A 29 -6.50 13.54 14.27
CA VAL A 29 -6.04 13.16 12.94
C VAL A 29 -4.56 12.82 12.95
N MET A 30 -4.20 11.62 12.46
CA MET A 30 -2.82 11.19 12.27
C MET A 30 -2.53 11.07 10.77
N ALA A 31 -1.86 12.07 10.20
CA ALA A 31 -1.55 12.14 8.78
C ALA A 31 -0.17 11.52 8.48
N ASP A 32 -0.15 10.27 8.02
CA ASP A 32 1.07 9.59 7.56
C ASP A 32 1.44 10.03 6.13
N GLU A 33 2.35 11.00 6.04
CA GLU A 33 2.73 11.69 4.80
C GLU A 33 4.16 11.34 4.36
N VAL A 34 4.64 10.12 4.70
CA VAL A 34 6.03 9.70 4.42
C VAL A 34 6.34 9.55 2.92
N TYR A 35 5.35 9.46 2.05
CA TYR A 35 5.51 9.39 0.59
C TYR A 35 5.19 10.71 -0.14
N GLN A 36 5.17 11.84 0.57
CA GLN A 36 4.76 13.14 0.02
C GLN A 36 5.51 13.57 -1.26
N ASP A 37 6.77 13.19 -1.40
CA ASP A 37 7.59 13.49 -2.58
C ASP A 37 7.41 12.51 -3.75
N ASN A 38 6.66 11.42 -3.56
CA ASN A 38 6.47 10.36 -4.55
C ASN A 38 5.06 10.42 -5.11
N VAL A 39 4.84 11.38 -6.02
CA VAL A 39 3.60 11.53 -6.77
C VAL A 39 3.93 11.48 -8.25
N TYR A 40 3.25 10.61 -8.99
CA TYR A 40 3.55 10.28 -10.39
C TYR A 40 2.43 10.64 -11.35
N ALA A 41 1.17 10.52 -10.91
CA ALA A 41 0.03 10.80 -11.75
C ALA A 41 -0.06 12.30 -12.07
N LEU A 42 -0.23 12.64 -13.36
CA LEU A 42 -0.17 14.02 -13.87
C LEU A 42 -1.25 14.94 -13.27
N ASP A 43 -2.40 14.38 -12.91
CA ASP A 43 -3.54 15.07 -12.33
C ASP A 43 -3.53 15.08 -10.79
N CYS A 44 -2.51 14.46 -10.18
CA CYS A 44 -2.35 14.35 -8.75
C CYS A 44 -1.21 15.23 -8.25
N ARG A 45 -1.37 15.78 -7.04
CA ARG A 45 -0.32 16.47 -6.32
C ARG A 45 -0.48 16.22 -4.83
N PHE A 46 0.64 16.25 -4.11
CA PHE A 46 0.60 16.17 -2.67
C PHE A 46 -0.03 17.44 -2.07
N HIS A 47 -0.91 17.22 -1.11
CA HIS A 47 -1.55 18.24 -0.28
C HIS A 47 -1.35 17.82 1.16
N SER A 48 -0.56 18.55 1.94
CA SER A 48 -0.44 18.23 3.36
C SER A 48 -1.76 18.51 4.07
N PHE A 49 -2.13 17.63 5.00
CA PHE A 49 -3.28 17.82 5.88
C PHE A 49 -3.18 19.16 6.61
N LYS A 50 -1.98 19.55 7.05
CA LYS A 50 -1.73 20.86 7.64
C LYS A 50 -2.12 22.01 6.71
N LYS A 51 -1.63 22.02 5.46
CA LYS A 51 -1.94 23.11 4.52
C LYS A 51 -3.45 23.22 4.29
N VAL A 52 -4.11 22.08 4.08
CA VAL A 52 -5.56 22.05 3.86
C VAL A 52 -6.32 22.54 5.10
N LEU A 53 -5.93 22.07 6.29
CA LEU A 53 -6.51 22.51 7.57
C LEU A 53 -6.39 24.02 7.78
N TYR A 54 -5.21 24.60 7.49
CA TYR A 54 -5.02 26.06 7.53
C TYR A 54 -5.94 26.79 6.54
N GLU A 55 -6.08 26.28 5.32
CA GLU A 55 -6.91 26.87 4.27
C GLU A 55 -8.41 26.79 4.57
N MET A 56 -8.86 25.84 5.41
CA MET A 56 -10.26 25.71 5.87
C MET A 56 -10.66 26.82 6.85
N GLY A 57 -9.70 27.61 7.35
CA GLY A 57 -9.95 28.77 8.20
C GLY A 57 -9.85 28.49 9.71
N PRO A 58 -9.93 29.54 10.54
CA PRO A 58 -9.61 29.48 11.97
C PRO A 58 -10.56 28.59 12.78
N GLU A 59 -11.79 28.37 12.31
CA GLU A 59 -12.74 27.46 12.94
C GLU A 59 -12.21 26.01 12.95
N TYR A 60 -11.61 25.55 11.86
CA TYR A 60 -11.00 24.22 11.81
C TYR A 60 -9.58 24.26 12.36
N PHE A 61 -8.78 25.21 11.88
CA PHE A 61 -7.35 25.28 12.17
C PHE A 61 -7.03 25.40 13.66
N ASN A 62 -7.86 26.05 14.48
CA ASN A 62 -7.60 26.18 15.92
C ASN A 62 -8.16 25.02 16.76
N ASN A 63 -8.96 24.12 16.17
CA ASN A 63 -9.72 23.14 16.93
C ASN A 63 -9.39 21.68 16.56
N VAL A 64 -9.03 21.40 15.31
CA VAL A 64 -8.69 20.02 14.90
C VAL A 64 -7.31 19.65 15.42
N GLU A 65 -7.25 18.59 16.22
CA GLU A 65 -5.98 17.96 16.63
C GLU A 65 -5.37 17.19 15.45
N LEU A 66 -4.12 17.50 15.12
CA LEU A 66 -3.43 16.92 13.97
C LEU A 66 -1.99 16.57 14.32
N ALA A 67 -1.56 15.34 13.99
CA ALA A 67 -0.15 14.96 13.93
C ALA A 67 0.21 14.54 12.50
N SER A 68 1.09 15.30 11.85
CA SER A 68 1.63 14.99 10.51
C SER A 68 3.00 14.32 10.63
N PHE A 69 3.20 13.20 9.95
CA PHE A 69 4.42 12.39 10.03
C PHE A 69 5.25 12.47 8.74
N HIS A 70 6.57 12.58 8.90
CA HIS A 70 7.52 12.47 7.79
C HIS A 70 8.74 11.63 8.18
N SER A 71 9.43 11.06 7.18
CA SER A 71 10.49 10.08 7.39
C SER A 71 11.62 10.22 6.38
N THR A 72 12.85 9.97 6.83
CA THR A 72 14.03 9.90 5.95
C THR A 72 14.06 8.64 5.11
N SER A 73 13.21 7.65 5.41
CA SER A 73 13.34 6.30 4.85
C SER A 73 12.71 6.11 3.47
N LYS A 74 11.95 7.10 3.00
CA LYS A 74 11.06 6.97 1.84
C LYS A 74 11.38 8.03 0.79
N GLY A 75 10.96 7.73 -0.42
CA GLY A 75 11.07 8.59 -1.57
C GLY A 75 12.42 8.62 -2.26
N TYR A 76 12.64 9.62 -3.10
CA TYR A 76 13.82 9.70 -3.96
C TYR A 76 15.12 9.92 -3.16
N THR A 77 15.01 10.43 -1.93
CA THR A 77 16.10 10.59 -0.97
C THR A 77 16.30 9.37 -0.07
N GLY A 78 15.47 8.31 -0.19
CA GLY A 78 15.25 7.29 0.84
C GLY A 78 16.50 6.70 1.51
N GLU A 79 16.87 7.25 2.67
CA GLU A 79 17.97 6.84 3.53
C GLU A 79 17.47 5.94 4.67
N CYS A 80 17.01 4.75 4.31
CA CYS A 80 16.30 3.84 5.23
C CYS A 80 17.18 3.29 6.37
N GLY A 81 18.50 3.37 6.26
CA GLY A 81 19.46 2.86 7.25
C GLY A 81 19.69 3.78 8.45
N PHE A 82 19.64 5.09 8.26
CA PHE A 82 19.89 6.07 9.33
C PHE A 82 18.69 6.27 10.28
N ARG A 83 17.49 5.79 9.90
CA ARG A 83 16.27 5.77 10.72
C ARG A 83 15.89 7.14 11.31
N GLY A 84 15.73 8.15 10.47
CA GLY A 84 15.22 9.47 10.84
C GLY A 84 13.73 9.66 10.55
N GLY A 85 13.11 10.59 11.28
CA GLY A 85 11.70 10.94 11.16
C GLY A 85 11.35 12.13 12.05
N TYR A 86 10.25 12.82 11.74
CA TYR A 86 9.65 13.79 12.64
C TYR A 86 8.13 13.68 12.61
N MET A 87 7.50 14.27 13.62
CA MET A 87 6.08 14.60 13.59
C MET A 87 5.88 16.07 13.93
N GLU A 88 4.98 16.74 13.24
CA GLU A 88 4.48 18.06 13.62
C GLU A 88 3.09 17.88 14.24
N VAL A 89 2.90 18.41 15.45
CA VAL A 89 1.66 18.26 16.21
C VAL A 89 1.01 19.64 16.38
N LEU A 90 -0.28 19.73 16.09
CA LEU A 90 -1.11 20.94 16.22
C LEU A 90 -2.29 20.68 17.15
N ASN A 91 -2.64 21.68 17.94
CA ASN A 91 -3.83 21.76 18.82
C ASN A 91 -4.03 20.60 19.82
N MET A 92 -3.00 19.79 20.07
CA MET A 92 -3.07 18.65 20.99
C MET A 92 -3.62 19.07 22.36
N ASP A 93 -4.56 18.29 22.88
CA ASP A 93 -5.10 18.51 24.22
C ASP A 93 -3.96 18.59 25.26
N PRO A 94 -3.97 19.61 26.15
CA PRO A 94 -2.88 19.80 27.12
C PRO A 94 -2.63 18.61 28.05
N GLN A 95 -3.65 17.81 28.37
CA GLN A 95 -3.49 16.60 29.20
C GLN A 95 -2.74 15.51 28.42
N VAL A 96 -3.02 15.38 27.11
CA VAL A 96 -2.32 14.47 26.21
C VAL A 96 -0.89 14.92 25.99
N GLU A 97 -0.67 16.23 25.77
CA GLU A 97 0.68 16.81 25.64
C GLU A 97 1.52 16.55 26.90
N ALA A 98 0.92 16.69 28.10
CA ALA A 98 1.60 16.36 29.35
C ALA A 98 2.04 14.88 29.42
N GLN A 99 1.23 13.94 28.90
CA GLN A 99 1.63 12.54 28.80
C GLN A 99 2.73 12.33 27.76
N LEU A 100 2.70 13.05 26.64
CA LEU A 100 3.76 12.99 25.63
C LEU A 100 5.10 13.48 26.20
N VAL A 101 5.11 14.61 26.91
CA VAL A 101 6.31 15.13 27.59
C VAL A 101 6.83 14.12 28.60
N LYS A 102 5.95 13.52 29.40
CA LYS A 102 6.31 12.45 30.34
C LYS A 102 6.93 11.26 29.61
N LEU A 103 6.35 10.81 28.50
CA LEU A 103 6.88 9.72 27.67
C LEU A 103 8.27 10.06 27.11
N LEU A 104 8.47 11.28 26.61
CA LEU A 104 9.75 11.73 26.07
C LEU A 104 10.82 11.85 27.17
N SER A 105 10.44 12.21 28.39
CA SER A 105 11.37 12.34 29.52
C SER A 105 12.02 11.02 29.96
N VAL A 106 11.37 9.88 29.68
CA VAL A 106 11.87 8.54 30.03
C VAL A 106 12.55 7.82 28.87
N ARG A 107 12.60 8.44 27.69
CA ARG A 107 13.28 7.91 26.51
C ARG A 107 14.56 8.69 26.24
N LEU A 108 15.61 8.01 25.81
CA LEU A 108 16.75 8.68 25.18
C LEU A 108 16.31 9.29 23.85
N CYS A 109 17.00 10.35 23.43
CA CYS A 109 16.73 10.98 22.14
C CYS A 109 16.98 10.02 20.96
N PRO A 110 16.37 10.27 19.79
CA PRO A 110 16.65 9.49 18.59
C PRO A 110 18.14 9.54 18.21
N PRO A 111 18.70 8.52 17.53
CA PRO A 111 20.08 8.56 17.08
C PRO A 111 20.40 9.82 16.26
N VAL A 112 21.45 10.55 16.66
CA VAL A 112 21.85 11.81 16.03
C VAL A 112 22.06 11.69 14.51
N PRO A 113 22.62 10.58 13.96
CA PRO A 113 22.69 10.42 12.51
C PRO A 113 21.33 10.47 11.79
N GLY A 114 20.27 9.91 12.41
CA GLY A 114 18.92 9.99 11.85
C GLY A 114 18.33 11.40 11.92
N GLN A 115 18.67 12.15 12.98
CA GLN A 115 18.29 13.56 13.10
C GLN A 115 19.00 14.42 12.04
N ALA A 116 20.31 14.22 11.84
CA ALA A 116 21.10 14.91 10.82
C ALA A 116 20.62 14.58 9.40
N ALA A 117 20.29 13.31 9.13
CA ALA A 117 19.72 12.91 7.84
C ALA A 117 18.38 13.62 7.57
N MET A 118 17.56 13.81 8.61
CA MET A 118 16.30 14.55 8.47
C MET A 118 16.56 16.03 8.17
N ASP A 119 17.52 16.66 8.85
CA ASP A 119 17.92 18.06 8.61
C ASP A 119 18.36 18.28 7.15
N VAL A 120 19.13 17.35 6.58
CA VAL A 120 19.55 17.41 5.17
C VAL A 120 18.35 17.28 4.21
N ILE A 121 17.41 16.38 4.49
CA ILE A 121 16.25 16.14 3.62
C ILE A 121 15.31 17.35 3.59
N VAL A 122 15.09 18.01 4.74
CA VAL A 122 14.20 19.18 4.81
C VAL A 122 14.86 20.49 4.35
N ASN A 123 16.17 20.49 4.14
CA ASN A 123 16.94 21.63 3.63
C ASN A 123 17.61 21.32 2.28
N PRO A 124 16.85 21.06 1.20
CA PRO A 124 17.43 20.84 -0.13
C PRO A 124 18.10 22.12 -0.67
N PRO A 125 18.99 22.00 -1.66
CA PRO A 125 19.64 23.14 -2.27
C PRO A 125 18.63 24.19 -2.77
N LYS A 126 18.96 25.47 -2.62
CA LYS A 126 18.15 26.62 -3.07
C LYS A 126 18.56 27.09 -4.46
N VAL A 127 17.65 27.77 -5.18
CA VAL A 127 17.85 28.21 -6.59
C VAL A 127 19.19 28.90 -6.87
N HIS A 128 19.73 29.63 -5.90
CA HIS A 128 20.99 30.39 -6.03
C HIS A 128 22.24 29.58 -5.66
N GLU A 129 22.11 28.34 -5.19
CA GLU A 129 23.22 27.51 -4.74
C GLU A 129 23.79 26.66 -5.87
N PRO A 130 25.11 26.38 -5.89
CA PRO A 130 25.78 25.72 -7.00
C PRO A 130 25.22 24.34 -7.38
N SER A 131 24.70 23.58 -6.40
CA SER A 131 24.20 22.21 -6.60
C SER A 131 22.73 22.15 -7.03
N TYR A 132 21.99 23.27 -7.01
CA TYR A 132 20.54 23.27 -7.26
C TYR A 132 20.13 22.68 -8.61
N ALA A 133 20.82 23.10 -9.68
CA ALA A 133 20.49 22.64 -11.02
C ALA A 133 20.73 21.13 -11.17
N GLN A 134 21.82 20.63 -10.60
CA GLN A 134 22.14 19.20 -10.60
C GLN A 134 21.14 18.40 -9.75
N PHE A 135 20.88 18.84 -8.52
CA PHE A 135 19.92 18.22 -7.61
C PHE A 135 18.52 18.12 -8.23
N THR A 136 18.04 19.21 -8.84
CA THR A 136 16.71 19.23 -9.50
C THR A 136 16.66 18.26 -10.67
N LYS A 137 17.72 18.20 -11.48
CA LYS A 137 17.81 17.25 -12.60
C LYS A 137 17.78 15.80 -12.12
N GLU A 138 18.55 15.48 -11.09
CA GLU A 138 18.61 14.13 -10.50
C GLU A 138 17.28 13.74 -9.85
N LYS A 139 16.67 14.63 -9.05
CA LYS A 139 15.33 14.44 -8.46
C LYS A 139 14.31 14.11 -9.53
N ASN A 140 14.21 14.96 -10.56
CA ASN A 140 13.22 14.78 -11.63
C ASN A 140 13.48 13.48 -12.39
N SER A 141 14.73 13.17 -12.73
CA SER A 141 15.08 11.92 -13.41
C SER A 141 14.67 10.68 -12.60
N VAL A 142 14.84 10.68 -11.28
CA VAL A 142 14.41 9.56 -10.43
C VAL A 142 12.88 9.44 -10.41
N LEU A 143 12.17 10.56 -10.25
CA LEU A 143 10.70 10.57 -10.25
C LEU A 143 10.11 10.13 -11.60
N ASP A 144 10.70 10.56 -12.71
CA ASP A 144 10.29 10.15 -14.07
C ASP A 144 10.45 8.64 -14.26
N VAL A 145 11.57 8.07 -13.81
CA VAL A 145 11.80 6.62 -13.86
C VAL A 145 10.80 5.87 -12.99
N LEU A 146 10.47 6.39 -11.80
CA LEU A 146 9.46 5.78 -10.94
C LEU A 146 8.05 5.86 -11.54
N ALA A 147 7.69 6.99 -12.15
CA ALA A 147 6.43 7.16 -12.86
C ALA A 147 6.31 6.20 -14.05
N HIS A 148 7.38 6.02 -14.82
CA HIS A 148 7.42 5.05 -15.91
C HIS A 148 7.20 3.62 -15.40
N LYS A 149 7.88 3.23 -14.30
CA LYS A 149 7.72 1.89 -13.69
C LYS A 149 6.32 1.67 -13.11
N ALA A 150 5.71 2.71 -12.52
CA ALA A 150 4.34 2.70 -12.04
C ALA A 150 3.35 2.41 -13.20
N MET A 151 3.44 3.17 -14.29
CA MET A 151 2.63 3.00 -15.49
C MET A 151 2.83 1.61 -16.12
N LEU A 152 4.09 1.16 -16.23
CA LEU A 152 4.42 -0.15 -16.79
C LEU A 152 3.79 -1.29 -15.97
N THR A 153 3.88 -1.21 -14.65
CA THR A 153 3.31 -2.19 -13.71
C THR A 153 1.79 -2.25 -13.86
N GLU A 154 1.11 -1.10 -13.81
CA GLU A 154 -0.34 -1.02 -13.99
C GLU A 154 -0.76 -1.62 -15.33
N ARG A 155 -0.12 -1.20 -16.43
CA ARG A 155 -0.44 -1.63 -17.79
C ARG A 155 -0.30 -3.15 -17.96
N ILE A 156 0.81 -3.72 -17.51
CA ILE A 156 1.06 -5.15 -17.67
C ILE A 156 0.08 -5.96 -16.81
N LEU A 157 -0.08 -5.61 -15.53
CA LEU A 157 -0.99 -6.34 -14.63
C LEU A 157 -2.44 -6.29 -15.13
N ASN A 158 -2.91 -5.14 -15.62
CA ASN A 158 -4.26 -5.02 -16.19
C ASN A 158 -4.44 -5.75 -17.53
N SER A 159 -3.36 -6.16 -18.19
CA SER A 159 -3.44 -7.00 -19.40
C SER A 159 -3.59 -8.49 -19.09
N VAL A 160 -3.39 -8.91 -17.84
CA VAL A 160 -3.48 -10.31 -17.42
C VAL A 160 -4.93 -10.63 -17.00
N PRO A 161 -5.59 -11.62 -17.64
CA PRO A 161 -6.91 -12.07 -17.21
C PRO A 161 -6.89 -12.48 -15.74
N GLY A 162 -7.89 -12.09 -14.96
CA GLY A 162 -7.96 -12.42 -13.53
C GLY A 162 -7.12 -11.50 -12.63
N ILE A 163 -6.53 -10.43 -13.16
CA ILE A 163 -5.87 -9.37 -12.38
C ILE A 163 -6.50 -8.01 -12.70
N LYS A 164 -6.73 -7.21 -11.65
CA LYS A 164 -7.10 -5.80 -11.76
C LYS A 164 -6.18 -4.95 -10.89
N CYS A 165 -5.48 -4.01 -11.49
CA CYS A 165 -4.60 -3.07 -10.80
C CYS A 165 -5.14 -1.65 -10.91
N ASN A 166 -5.29 -0.97 -9.78
CA ASN A 166 -5.57 0.46 -9.77
C ASN A 166 -4.34 1.25 -10.24
N PRO A 167 -4.52 2.50 -10.70
CA PRO A 167 -3.40 3.38 -11.00
C PRO A 167 -2.49 3.58 -9.80
N VAL A 168 -1.18 3.47 -10.02
CA VAL A 168 -0.16 3.73 -9.00
C VAL A 168 0.17 5.22 -9.04
N GLN A 169 -0.64 6.01 -8.33
CA GLN A 169 -0.54 7.48 -8.36
C GLN A 169 0.67 8.02 -7.59
N GLY A 170 1.18 7.25 -6.62
CA GLY A 170 2.31 7.63 -5.80
C GLY A 170 2.88 6.47 -4.98
N ALA A 171 3.75 6.81 -4.02
CA ALA A 171 4.50 5.85 -3.20
C ALA A 171 5.35 4.88 -4.03
N MET A 172 5.55 3.63 -3.59
CA MET A 172 6.48 2.69 -4.24
C MET A 172 5.87 1.29 -4.46
N TYR A 173 4.55 1.17 -4.35
CA TYR A 173 3.87 -0.10 -4.36
C TYR A 173 2.70 -0.11 -5.34
N ALA A 174 2.35 -1.31 -5.80
CA ALA A 174 1.07 -1.62 -6.41
C ALA A 174 0.34 -2.63 -5.52
N PHE A 175 -1.00 -2.59 -5.57
CA PHE A 175 -1.85 -3.50 -4.80
C PHE A 175 -2.93 -4.13 -5.70
N PRO A 176 -2.53 -4.94 -6.71
CA PRO A 176 -3.46 -5.59 -7.61
C PRO A 176 -4.42 -6.52 -6.88
N GLN A 177 -5.68 -6.51 -7.31
CA GLN A 177 -6.68 -7.53 -7.01
C GLN A 177 -6.46 -8.73 -7.92
N ILE A 178 -6.50 -9.93 -7.33
CA ILE A 178 -6.49 -11.21 -8.03
C ILE A 178 -7.84 -11.90 -7.86
N PHE A 179 -8.40 -12.41 -8.96
CA PHE A 179 -9.63 -13.18 -8.96
C PHE A 179 -9.29 -14.66 -8.85
N ILE A 180 -9.27 -15.16 -7.61
CA ILE A 180 -8.88 -16.53 -7.29
C ILE A 180 -10.05 -17.49 -7.55
N PRO A 181 -9.87 -18.58 -8.34
CA PRO A 181 -10.91 -19.56 -8.59
C PRO A 181 -11.38 -20.29 -7.31
N PRO A 182 -12.64 -20.76 -7.24
CA PRO A 182 -13.18 -21.44 -6.05
C PRO A 182 -12.36 -22.64 -5.59
N ARG A 183 -11.78 -23.43 -6.50
CA ARG A 183 -10.95 -24.60 -6.14
C ARG A 183 -9.68 -24.20 -5.39
N ALA A 184 -9.04 -23.10 -5.79
CA ALA A 184 -7.88 -22.56 -5.07
C ALA A 184 -8.27 -22.04 -3.68
N ILE A 185 -9.48 -21.46 -3.55
CA ILE A 185 -10.01 -21.04 -2.24
C ILE A 185 -10.23 -22.26 -1.34
N GLN A 186 -10.80 -23.34 -1.88
CA GLN A 186 -11.01 -24.60 -1.13
C GLN A 186 -9.70 -25.24 -0.69
N GLU A 187 -8.67 -25.26 -1.56
CA GLU A 187 -7.33 -25.73 -1.18
C GLU A 187 -6.73 -24.86 -0.08
N ALA A 188 -6.85 -23.53 -0.19
CA ALA A 188 -6.35 -22.64 0.84
C ALA A 188 -7.02 -22.94 2.19
N GLN A 189 -8.34 -23.13 2.19
CA GLN A 189 -9.11 -23.50 3.38
C GLN A 189 -8.69 -24.86 3.96
N SER A 190 -8.48 -25.89 3.13
CA SER A 190 -8.05 -27.22 3.60
C SER A 190 -6.66 -27.17 4.25
N ARG A 191 -5.82 -26.21 3.85
CA ARG A 191 -4.50 -25.93 4.44
C ARG A 191 -4.52 -24.88 5.55
N SER A 192 -5.69 -24.39 5.96
CA SER A 192 -5.86 -23.31 6.95
C SER A 192 -5.09 -22.02 6.57
N LEU A 193 -5.05 -21.69 5.28
CA LEU A 193 -4.43 -20.49 4.72
C LEU A 193 -5.49 -19.54 4.15
N ALA A 194 -5.18 -18.25 4.15
CA ALA A 194 -5.92 -17.29 3.33
C ALA A 194 -5.67 -17.58 1.83
N PRO A 195 -6.66 -17.40 0.94
CA PRO A 195 -6.50 -17.70 -0.49
C PRO A 195 -5.35 -16.94 -1.17
N ASP A 196 -5.15 -15.67 -0.81
CA ASP A 196 -4.01 -14.89 -1.33
C ASP A 196 -2.66 -15.34 -0.77
N MET A 197 -2.62 -15.86 0.47
CA MET A 197 -1.42 -16.47 1.04
C MET A 197 -1.02 -17.73 0.25
N LEU A 198 -1.98 -18.60 -0.09
CA LEU A 198 -1.72 -19.76 -0.95
C LEU A 198 -1.15 -19.32 -2.31
N TYR A 199 -1.77 -18.32 -2.94
CA TYR A 199 -1.31 -17.77 -4.21
C TYR A 199 0.13 -17.23 -4.12
N CYS A 200 0.43 -16.44 -3.08
CA CYS A 200 1.76 -15.84 -2.89
C CYS A 200 2.83 -16.90 -2.59
N LEU A 201 2.50 -17.95 -1.84
CA LEU A 201 3.42 -19.07 -1.59
C LEU A 201 3.73 -19.84 -2.88
N LYS A 202 2.71 -20.17 -3.67
CA LYS A 202 2.91 -20.85 -4.97
C LYS A 202 3.74 -19.99 -5.93
N LEU A 203 3.48 -18.67 -5.99
CA LEU A 203 4.28 -17.75 -6.78
C LEU A 203 5.75 -17.79 -6.35
N LEU A 204 6.01 -17.74 -5.04
CA LEU A 204 7.36 -17.80 -4.49
C LEU A 204 8.05 -19.13 -4.82
N GLU A 205 7.37 -20.26 -4.61
CA GLU A 205 7.90 -21.60 -4.83
C GLU A 205 8.25 -21.86 -6.32
N GLU A 206 7.42 -21.39 -7.25
CA GLU A 206 7.64 -21.62 -8.68
C GLU A 206 8.58 -20.62 -9.35
N THR A 207 8.60 -19.37 -8.90
CA THR A 207 9.30 -18.28 -9.61
C THR A 207 10.41 -17.63 -8.81
N GLY A 208 10.45 -17.84 -7.49
CA GLY A 208 11.31 -17.09 -6.57
C GLY A 208 10.84 -15.66 -6.28
N ILE A 209 9.70 -15.22 -6.84
CA ILE A 209 9.15 -13.89 -6.62
C ILE A 209 8.41 -13.85 -5.27
N CYS A 210 8.97 -13.13 -4.31
CA CYS A 210 8.37 -12.93 -3.00
C CYS A 210 7.54 -11.64 -2.97
N VAL A 211 6.21 -11.78 -2.88
CA VAL A 211 5.25 -10.68 -2.67
C VAL A 211 4.53 -10.86 -1.33
N VAL A 212 3.90 -9.80 -0.84
CA VAL A 212 3.16 -9.85 0.44
C VAL A 212 1.66 -10.05 0.16
N PRO A 213 0.99 -11.05 0.75
CA PRO A 213 -0.44 -11.27 0.53
C PRO A 213 -1.30 -10.14 1.10
N GLY A 214 -2.45 -9.89 0.47
CA GLY A 214 -3.40 -8.85 0.84
C GLY A 214 -4.00 -9.03 2.24
N SER A 215 -4.13 -10.28 2.70
CA SER A 215 -4.57 -10.66 4.04
C SER A 215 -3.72 -10.04 5.16
N GLY A 216 -2.45 -9.70 4.90
CA GLY A 216 -1.59 -8.98 5.86
C GLY A 216 -1.91 -7.49 6.03
N PHE A 217 -2.72 -6.91 5.14
CA PHE A 217 -3.06 -5.47 5.14
C PHE A 217 -4.51 -5.19 5.55
N GLY A 218 -5.32 -6.24 5.73
CA GLY A 218 -6.76 -6.13 5.66
C GLY A 218 -7.22 -5.91 4.21
N GLN A 219 -8.37 -6.48 3.85
CA GLN A 219 -9.01 -6.30 2.55
C GLN A 219 -10.51 -6.52 2.67
N ARG A 220 -11.29 -6.09 1.67
CA ARG A 220 -12.74 -6.36 1.66
C ARG A 220 -12.96 -7.88 1.60
N GLU A 221 -13.88 -8.38 2.39
CA GLU A 221 -14.26 -9.80 2.35
C GLU A 221 -14.63 -10.23 0.92
N GLY A 222 -14.16 -11.41 0.52
CA GLY A 222 -14.34 -11.95 -0.83
C GLY A 222 -13.44 -11.32 -1.91
N THR A 223 -12.53 -10.42 -1.54
CA THR A 223 -11.49 -9.89 -2.45
C THR A 223 -10.11 -10.33 -1.97
N PHE A 224 -9.20 -10.52 -2.92
CA PHE A 224 -7.86 -11.04 -2.69
C PHE A 224 -6.85 -10.18 -3.43
N HIS A 225 -5.74 -9.86 -2.79
CA HIS A 225 -4.72 -8.97 -3.35
C HIS A 225 -3.32 -9.48 -3.01
N PHE A 226 -2.32 -8.86 -3.62
CA PHE A 226 -0.95 -8.90 -3.12
C PHE A 226 -0.31 -7.53 -3.28
N ARG A 227 0.66 -7.20 -2.43
CA ARG A 227 1.48 -5.99 -2.57
C ARG A 227 2.77 -6.33 -3.28
N MET A 228 3.07 -5.59 -4.34
CA MET A 228 4.37 -5.63 -5.01
C MET A 228 5.03 -4.25 -5.07
N THR A 229 6.35 -4.23 -5.30
CA THR A 229 7.14 -3.00 -5.38
C THR A 229 7.47 -2.64 -6.83
N ILE A 230 7.55 -1.34 -7.11
CA ILE A 230 8.06 -0.81 -8.39
C ILE A 230 9.55 -0.48 -8.32
N LEU A 231 10.24 -0.88 -7.23
CA LEU A 231 11.66 -0.58 -6.99
C LEU A 231 12.66 -1.18 -7.99
N PRO A 232 12.47 -2.40 -8.55
CA PRO A 232 13.42 -2.96 -9.52
C PRO A 232 13.73 -1.99 -10.67
N SER A 233 14.87 -2.19 -11.34
CA SER A 233 15.14 -1.45 -12.58
C SER A 233 14.06 -1.79 -13.62
N PRO A 234 13.79 -0.90 -14.60
CA PRO A 234 12.76 -1.15 -15.61
C PRO A 234 12.91 -2.52 -16.29
N GLU A 235 14.14 -2.92 -16.63
CA GLU A 235 14.44 -4.18 -17.32
C GLU A 235 14.12 -5.39 -16.41
N LYS A 236 14.49 -5.31 -15.12
CA LYS A 236 14.18 -6.35 -14.15
C LYS A 236 12.69 -6.41 -13.84
N LEU A 237 12.01 -5.26 -13.84
CA LEU A 237 10.59 -5.16 -13.59
C LEU A 237 9.78 -5.82 -14.73
N GLU A 238 10.19 -5.64 -15.98
CA GLU A 238 9.58 -6.33 -17.12
C GLU A 238 9.72 -7.85 -17.02
N VAL A 239 10.92 -8.33 -16.68
CA VAL A 239 11.17 -9.77 -16.47
C VAL A 239 10.29 -10.31 -15.34
N LEU A 240 10.26 -9.61 -14.20
CA LEU A 240 9.46 -9.99 -13.04
C LEU A 240 7.97 -10.06 -13.39
N LEU A 241 7.44 -9.03 -14.06
CA LEU A 241 6.02 -8.98 -14.45
C LEU A 241 5.68 -10.04 -15.50
N GLY A 242 6.62 -10.36 -16.40
CA GLY A 242 6.48 -11.47 -17.34
C GLY A 242 6.39 -12.82 -16.63
N GLN A 243 7.29 -13.10 -15.69
CA GLN A 243 7.25 -14.34 -14.90
C GLN A 243 5.98 -14.44 -14.05
N LEU A 244 5.53 -13.33 -13.44
CA LEU A 244 4.29 -13.27 -12.68
C LEU A 244 3.08 -13.57 -13.57
N LYS A 245 3.03 -13.00 -14.78
CA LYS A 245 1.97 -13.27 -15.76
C LYS A 245 1.92 -14.76 -16.13
N GLU A 246 3.06 -15.35 -16.48
CA GLU A 246 3.10 -16.76 -16.87
C GLU A 246 2.71 -17.70 -15.71
N PHE A 247 3.14 -17.39 -14.49
CA PHE A 247 2.67 -18.08 -13.29
C PHE A 247 1.15 -17.95 -13.12
N HIS A 248 0.62 -16.73 -13.21
CA HIS A 248 -0.80 -16.47 -13.01
C HIS A 248 -1.67 -17.24 -14.00
N LEU A 249 -1.27 -17.29 -15.27
CA LEU A 249 -2.00 -18.04 -16.30
C LEU A 249 -2.03 -19.54 -16.02
N ARG A 250 -0.90 -20.14 -15.63
CA ARG A 250 -0.86 -21.56 -15.21
C ARG A 250 -1.69 -21.82 -13.96
N PHE A 251 -1.62 -20.92 -12.98
CA PHE A 251 -2.44 -21.01 -11.77
C PHE A 251 -3.93 -20.99 -12.12
N LEU A 252 -4.37 -20.09 -13.00
CA LEU A 252 -5.76 -20.08 -13.45
C LEU A 252 -6.12 -21.37 -14.20
N GLU A 253 -5.26 -21.88 -15.07
CA GLU A 253 -5.50 -23.14 -15.79
C GLU A 253 -5.65 -24.32 -14.83
N GLU A 254 -4.73 -24.48 -13.88
CA GLU A 254 -4.74 -25.56 -12.87
C GLU A 254 -6.04 -25.56 -12.06
N TYR A 255 -6.49 -24.39 -11.61
CA TYR A 255 -7.63 -24.26 -10.69
C TYR A 255 -8.98 -24.03 -11.36
N SER A 256 -9.01 -23.78 -12.68
CA SER A 256 -10.25 -23.65 -13.45
C SER A 256 -10.72 -24.97 -14.06
N GLN A 257 -9.85 -25.99 -14.15
CA GLN A 257 -10.26 -27.32 -14.58
C GLN A 257 -11.16 -27.98 -13.53
N GLN A 258 -12.36 -28.41 -13.95
CA GLN A 258 -13.27 -29.19 -13.11
C GLN A 258 -12.62 -30.54 -12.79
N GLU A 259 -12.78 -31.03 -11.55
CA GLU A 259 -12.48 -32.43 -11.26
C GLU A 259 -13.32 -33.32 -12.20
N PRO A 260 -12.75 -34.38 -12.80
CA PRO A 260 -13.57 -35.36 -13.48
C PRO A 260 -14.60 -35.89 -12.48
N GLN A 261 -15.89 -35.71 -12.80
CA GLN A 261 -16.97 -36.39 -12.08
C GLN A 261 -16.66 -37.88 -12.13
N ILE A 262 -16.21 -38.44 -11.00
CA ILE A 262 -16.16 -39.88 -10.83
C ILE A 262 -17.61 -40.33 -10.95
N PRO A 263 -17.99 -41.14 -11.97
CA PRO A 263 -19.36 -41.62 -12.07
C PRO A 263 -19.66 -42.41 -10.80
N ARG A 264 -20.69 -41.98 -10.06
CA ARG A 264 -21.22 -42.75 -8.93
C ARG A 264 -21.48 -44.15 -9.44
N THR A 265 -20.75 -45.13 -8.91
CA THR A 265 -20.99 -46.53 -9.22
C THR A 265 -22.39 -46.89 -8.74
N ALA A 266 -23.07 -47.78 -9.46
CA ALA A 266 -24.44 -48.23 -9.20
C ALA A 266 -24.65 -48.91 -7.83
N HIS A 267 -23.65 -48.90 -6.95
CA HIS A 267 -23.67 -49.57 -5.66
C HIS A 267 -24.30 -48.72 -4.53
N ASP A 268 -24.45 -47.40 -4.72
CA ASP A 268 -25.01 -46.49 -3.71
C ASP A 268 -26.54 -46.30 -3.79
N GLN A 269 -27.22 -46.83 -4.80
CA GLN A 269 -28.69 -46.71 -4.93
C GLN A 269 -29.49 -47.76 -4.14
N HIS A 270 -28.82 -48.73 -3.49
CA HIS A 270 -29.50 -49.82 -2.76
C HIS A 270 -29.59 -49.64 -1.24
N ARG A 271 -29.13 -48.51 -0.68
CA ARG A 271 -29.14 -48.28 0.78
C ARG A 271 -30.27 -47.38 1.31
N GLU A 272 -31.07 -46.76 0.44
CA GLU A 272 -32.11 -45.81 0.88
C GLU A 272 -33.54 -46.38 0.99
N THR A 273 -33.78 -47.68 0.72
CA THR A 273 -35.15 -48.26 0.73
C THR A 273 -35.50 -49.15 1.92
N SER A 274 -34.72 -49.15 3.01
CA SER A 274 -35.01 -50.02 4.16
C SER A 274 -34.96 -49.28 5.50
N GLU A 275 -35.89 -48.35 5.74
CA GLU A 275 -36.24 -47.92 7.11
C GLU A 275 -37.60 -47.20 7.12
N GLN A 276 -38.69 -47.96 7.27
CA GLN A 276 -39.97 -47.49 7.80
C GLN A 276 -40.53 -48.57 8.74
N PRO A 277 -40.73 -48.29 10.05
CA PRO A 277 -41.56 -49.12 10.90
C PRO A 277 -42.95 -48.51 11.10
N ALA A 278 -43.91 -49.42 11.29
CA ALA A 278 -45.33 -49.22 11.55
C ALA A 278 -45.64 -48.55 12.90
#